data_AF-A0A4S4N474-F1
#
_entry.id   AF-A0A4S4N474-F1
#
_cell.length_a   1.000
_cell.length_b   1.000
_cell.length_c   1.000
_cell.angle_alpha   90.00
_cell.angle_beta   90.00
_cell.angle_gamma   90.00
#
_symmetry.space_group_name_H-M   'P 1'
#
loop_
_entity.id
_entity.type
_entity.pdbx_description
1 polymer ?
#
loop_
_entity_poly.entity_id
_entity_poly.type
_entity_poly.pdbx_seq_one_letter_code
_entity_poly.pdbx_strand_id
1 'polypeptide(L)'
;MQDYITRHVVKSFGRKVQRWRDFIDDGQNYADPKFYPSSFQIFTWNVNFNELHAVERLHTILKYIARKIPKRKDGVKPVPCCILLQEVAREVFPALLEHAWVRAHFQMIPTTPNEWPVGAAYGVVTLVARSLWVHQAQSLVFGTSCMVRSALFVDIRMNIESLRVNGDRVQTSGAEPDPEVVILRLANTHLESLPGGAAARVVQLNATAALLREVDCGVVCGDMNAIGYSDINLHVYAGLKDAWKRAEGPAGYTWGYQPVCQFPVGRLDKILYTPSDTLEVEELKRVGVGLKTPEGYWASDHFGLRTVVRVV
;
A
#
# COMPACT_ATOMS: atom_id res chain seq x y z
N MET A 1 19.10 -8.01 -11.31
CA MET A 1 17.99 -7.38 -10.55
C MET A 1 18.47 -6.16 -9.79
N GLN A 2 19.64 -6.21 -9.12
CA GLN A 2 20.20 -5.09 -8.35
C GLN A 2 20.21 -3.74 -9.09
N ASP A 3 20.57 -3.72 -10.37
CA ASP A 3 20.69 -2.48 -11.17
C ASP A 3 19.35 -1.74 -11.41
N TYR A 4 18.23 -2.40 -11.13
CA TYR A 4 16.88 -1.84 -11.26
C TYR A 4 16.26 -1.45 -9.91
N ILE A 5 17.02 -1.61 -8.82
CA ILE A 5 16.57 -1.29 -7.46
C ILE A 5 17.14 0.06 -7.05
N THR A 6 16.25 0.97 -6.63
CA THR A 6 16.63 2.28 -6.07
C THR A 6 16.21 2.33 -4.61
N ARG A 7 17.11 2.71 -3.71
CA ARG A 7 16.78 2.94 -2.30
C ARG A 7 16.13 4.32 -2.13
N HIS A 8 15.10 4.40 -1.29
CA HIS A 8 14.44 5.66 -0.97
C HIS A 8 14.77 6.11 0.45
N VAL A 9 14.88 7.42 0.61
CA VAL A 9 14.89 8.04 1.93
C VAL A 9 13.44 8.24 2.36
N VAL A 10 13.06 7.60 3.45
CA VAL A 10 11.76 7.82 4.08
C VAL A 10 11.75 9.24 4.66
N LYS A 11 10.71 10.04 4.41
CA LYS A 11 10.64 11.39 4.98
C LYS A 11 9.36 11.63 5.76
N SER A 12 9.44 12.53 6.73
CA SER A 12 8.31 12.98 7.53
C SER A 12 8.31 14.50 7.72
N PHE A 13 7.14 15.11 7.78
CA PHE A 13 7.02 16.55 7.97
C PHE A 13 7.35 16.95 9.43
N GLY A 14 8.34 17.82 9.62
CA GLY A 14 8.71 18.33 10.95
C GLY A 14 7.89 19.56 11.31
N ARG A 15 6.94 19.44 12.24
CA ARG A 15 6.05 20.57 12.65
C ARG A 15 6.81 21.80 13.17
N LYS A 16 7.93 21.62 13.87
CA LYS A 16 8.73 22.76 14.38
C LYS A 16 9.47 23.52 13.27
N VAL A 17 9.94 22.79 12.27
CA VAL A 17 10.77 23.33 11.18
C VAL A 17 9.99 23.59 9.89
N GLN A 18 8.70 23.23 9.87
CA GLN A 18 7.78 23.39 8.74
C GLN A 18 8.29 22.85 7.39
N ARG A 19 9.05 21.73 7.43
CA ARG A 19 9.58 21.08 6.23
C ARG A 19 9.61 19.56 6.35
N TRP A 20 9.58 18.87 5.20
CA TRP A 20 9.87 17.44 5.12
C TRP A 20 11.34 17.20 5.44
N ARG A 21 11.61 16.19 6.27
CA ARG A 21 12.95 15.79 6.67
C ARG A 21 13.09 14.29 6.58
N ASP A 22 14.30 13.85 6.31
CA ASP A 22 14.69 12.45 6.36
C ASP A 22 14.29 11.88 7.72
N PHE A 23 13.60 10.75 7.66
CA PHE A 23 13.40 9.89 8.80
C PHE A 23 14.69 9.12 8.98
N ILE A 24 15.44 9.50 10.01
CA ILE A 24 16.65 8.79 10.42
C ILE A 24 16.21 7.79 11.48
N ASP A 25 16.22 6.51 11.13
CA ASP A 25 16.31 5.46 12.15
C ASP A 25 17.74 5.53 12.68
N ASP A 26 17.93 6.26 13.79
CA ASP A 26 19.25 6.47 14.38
C ASP A 26 19.78 5.21 15.09
N GLY A 27 19.04 4.08 15.04
CA GLY A 27 19.38 2.84 15.72
C GLY A 27 19.44 2.95 17.24
N GLN A 28 19.30 4.17 17.80
CA GLN A 28 19.30 4.47 19.22
C GLN A 28 17.89 4.59 19.77
N ASN A 29 16.92 4.95 18.92
CA ASN A 29 15.51 4.68 19.18
C ASN A 29 15.20 3.23 18.79
N TYR A 30 15.72 2.28 19.57
CA TYR A 30 14.89 1.14 19.92
C TYR A 30 13.69 1.75 20.66
N ALA A 31 12.67 2.22 19.91
CA ALA A 31 11.34 2.28 20.49
C ALA A 31 11.13 0.87 21.02
N ASP A 32 11.15 0.74 22.36
CA ASP A 32 11.09 -0.54 23.07
C ASP A 32 10.22 -1.50 22.25
N PRO A 33 10.75 -2.65 21.79
CA PRO A 33 10.07 -3.48 20.81
C PRO A 33 8.63 -3.79 21.18
N LYS A 34 8.25 -3.71 22.48
CA LYS A 34 6.85 -3.67 22.97
C LYS A 34 5.93 -2.64 22.28
N PHE A 35 6.46 -1.66 21.57
CA PHE A 35 5.72 -0.62 20.87
C PHE A 35 5.49 -0.89 19.38
N TYR A 36 6.11 -1.92 18.78
CA TYR A 36 5.75 -2.31 17.42
C TYR A 36 4.36 -2.94 17.41
N PRO A 37 3.46 -2.49 16.53
CA PRO A 37 2.15 -3.13 16.42
C PRO A 37 2.31 -4.54 15.84
N SER A 38 1.42 -5.45 16.23
CA SER A 38 1.28 -6.76 15.57
C SER A 38 0.32 -6.72 14.38
N SER A 39 -0.41 -5.61 14.19
CA SER A 39 -1.36 -5.47 13.09
C SER A 39 -1.51 -4.02 12.63
N PHE A 40 -1.85 -3.84 11.36
CA PHE A 40 -2.18 -2.54 10.80
C PHE A 40 -3.17 -2.64 9.64
N GLN A 41 -3.81 -1.51 9.32
CA GLN A 41 -4.74 -1.43 8.21
C GLN A 41 -4.05 -1.04 6.91
N ILE A 42 -4.44 -1.65 5.81
CA ILE A 42 -3.99 -1.26 4.48
C ILE A 42 -5.18 -0.65 3.74
N PHE A 43 -4.95 0.50 3.10
CA PHE A 43 -5.80 1.05 2.04
C PHE A 43 -5.00 1.08 0.75
N THR A 44 -5.57 0.65 -0.37
CA THR A 44 -4.96 0.83 -1.68
C THR A 44 -5.97 1.41 -2.67
N TRP A 45 -5.55 2.34 -3.53
CA TRP A 45 -6.45 3.02 -4.45
C TRP A 45 -5.70 3.66 -5.63
N ASN A 46 -6.07 3.28 -6.86
CA ASN A 46 -5.76 4.05 -8.06
C ASN A 46 -6.54 5.37 -8.04
N VAL A 47 -5.85 6.51 -8.06
CA VAL A 47 -6.48 7.85 -7.93
C VAL A 47 -6.78 8.53 -9.26
N ASN A 48 -6.59 7.82 -10.38
CA ASN A 48 -6.84 8.26 -11.75
C ASN A 48 -6.06 9.54 -12.09
N PHE A 49 -4.87 9.42 -12.64
CA PHE A 49 -4.06 10.61 -12.96
C PHE A 49 -4.65 11.41 -14.14
N ASN A 50 -5.41 10.75 -15.00
CA ASN A 50 -5.76 11.24 -16.33
C ASN A 50 -7.00 12.15 -16.34
N GLU A 51 -7.81 12.14 -15.28
CA GLU A 51 -9.07 12.89 -15.20
C GLU A 51 -8.88 14.34 -14.68
N LEU A 52 -9.79 15.25 -15.01
CA LEU A 52 -9.78 16.67 -14.59
C LEU A 52 -10.13 16.87 -13.11
N HIS A 53 -9.51 17.88 -12.46
CA HIS A 53 -9.67 18.18 -11.02
C HIS A 53 -8.92 17.20 -10.08
N ALA A 54 -7.74 16.74 -10.49
CA ALA A 54 -6.99 15.70 -9.79
C ALA A 54 -6.67 16.01 -8.30
N VAL A 55 -6.41 17.28 -7.96
CA VAL A 55 -6.17 17.70 -6.57
C VAL A 55 -7.43 17.57 -5.70
N GLU A 56 -8.58 18.02 -6.20
CA GLU A 56 -9.87 17.96 -5.51
C GLU A 56 -10.32 16.52 -5.30
N ARG A 57 -10.15 15.68 -6.32
CA ARG A 57 -10.38 14.24 -6.25
C ARG A 57 -9.50 13.57 -5.19
N LEU A 58 -8.20 13.83 -5.20
CA LEU A 58 -7.28 13.30 -4.20
C LEU A 58 -7.67 13.73 -2.78
N HIS A 59 -7.99 15.00 -2.56
CA HIS A 59 -8.46 15.49 -1.27
C HIS A 59 -9.74 14.77 -0.81
N THR A 60 -10.67 14.52 -1.75
CA THR A 60 -11.90 13.76 -1.48
C THR A 60 -11.58 12.32 -1.04
N ILE A 61 -10.66 11.64 -1.73
CA ILE A 61 -10.17 10.31 -1.37
C ILE A 61 -9.53 10.32 0.03
N LEU A 62 -8.59 11.23 0.29
CA LEU A 62 -7.89 11.32 1.58
C LEU A 62 -8.87 11.61 2.73
N LYS A 63 -9.83 12.51 2.52
CA LYS A 63 -10.90 12.81 3.50
C LYS A 63 -11.77 11.58 3.77
N TYR A 64 -12.12 10.83 2.72
CA TYR A 64 -12.88 9.59 2.87
C TYR A 64 -12.09 8.56 3.69
N ILE A 65 -10.82 8.32 3.35
CA ILE A 65 -9.95 7.37 4.05
C ILE A 65 -9.79 7.77 5.52
N ALA A 66 -9.53 9.05 5.79
CA ALA A 66 -9.40 9.59 7.15
C ALA A 66 -10.63 9.33 8.02
N ARG A 67 -11.84 9.31 7.44
CA ARG A 67 -13.10 8.98 8.15
C ARG A 67 -13.29 7.48 8.37
N LYS A 68 -12.66 6.63 7.54
CA LYS A 68 -12.77 5.16 7.63
C LYS A 68 -11.71 4.54 8.53
N ILE A 69 -10.59 5.21 8.75
CA ILE A 69 -9.56 4.78 9.68
C ILE A 69 -10.04 5.06 11.12
N PRO A 70 -10.15 4.03 11.98
CA PRO A 70 -10.43 4.23 13.39
C PRO A 70 -9.34 5.08 14.07
N LYS A 71 -9.73 5.84 15.08
CA LYS A 71 -8.78 6.57 15.91
C LYS A 71 -8.27 5.68 17.04
N ARG A 72 -7.05 5.97 17.53
CA ARG A 72 -6.49 5.37 18.74
C ARG A 72 -7.28 5.83 19.97
N LYS A 73 -6.96 5.25 21.13
CA LYS A 73 -7.55 5.61 22.43
C LYS A 73 -7.44 7.10 22.77
N ASP A 74 -6.45 7.80 22.22
CA ASP A 74 -6.28 9.25 22.38
C ASP A 74 -7.30 10.09 21.59
N GLY A 75 -8.14 9.47 20.75
CA GLY A 75 -9.19 10.15 19.97
C GLY A 75 -8.68 11.08 18.86
N VAL A 76 -7.36 11.13 18.64
CA VAL A 76 -6.71 12.08 17.72
C VAL A 76 -5.92 11.37 16.64
N LYS A 77 -5.10 10.37 16.99
CA LYS A 77 -4.21 9.71 16.03
C LYS A 77 -4.92 8.54 15.34
N PRO A 78 -4.67 8.29 14.04
CA PRO A 78 -5.15 7.07 13.40
C PRO A 78 -4.50 5.85 14.06
N VAL A 79 -5.20 4.71 14.04
CA VAL A 79 -4.58 3.40 14.29
C VAL A 79 -3.46 3.14 13.27
N PRO A 80 -2.52 2.21 13.55
CA PRO A 80 -1.50 1.83 12.57
C PRO A 80 -2.12 1.50 11.21
N CYS A 81 -1.61 2.16 10.17
CA CYS A 81 -2.10 1.96 8.81
C CYS A 81 -1.11 2.43 7.74
N CYS A 82 -1.28 1.89 6.53
CA CYS A 82 -0.62 2.31 5.30
C CYS A 82 -1.66 2.64 4.23
N ILE A 83 -1.38 3.64 3.40
CA ILE A 83 -2.21 4.04 2.27
C ILE A 83 -1.34 4.00 1.02
N LEU A 84 -1.71 3.16 0.06
CA LEU A 84 -0.98 2.90 -1.18
C LEU A 84 -1.78 3.52 -2.32
N LEU A 85 -1.24 4.57 -2.91
CA LEU A 85 -1.88 5.28 -4.02
C LEU A 85 -1.16 4.93 -5.32
N GLN A 86 -1.94 4.63 -6.36
CA GLN A 86 -1.47 4.48 -7.74
C GLN A 86 -1.99 5.65 -8.57
N GLU A 87 -1.33 5.94 -9.70
CA GLU A 87 -1.70 7.05 -10.59
C GLU A 87 -1.72 8.43 -9.90
N VAL A 88 -0.75 8.68 -9.03
CA VAL A 88 -0.53 10.04 -8.53
C VAL A 88 0.17 10.84 -9.63
N ALA A 89 -0.48 11.86 -10.19
CA ALA A 89 0.12 12.74 -11.20
C ALA A 89 1.24 13.61 -10.59
N ARG A 90 2.24 14.00 -11.40
CA ARG A 90 3.36 14.84 -10.93
C ARG A 90 2.88 16.18 -10.35
N GLU A 91 1.88 16.78 -10.98
CA GLU A 91 1.28 18.08 -10.61
C GLU A 91 0.43 18.01 -9.34
N VAL A 92 -0.03 16.82 -8.95
CA VAL A 92 -0.80 16.61 -7.70
C VAL A 92 0.12 16.45 -6.49
N PHE A 93 1.39 16.12 -6.73
CA PHE A 93 2.37 15.84 -5.69
C PHE A 93 2.53 16.97 -4.65
N PRO A 94 2.57 18.27 -5.02
CA PRO A 94 2.59 19.38 -4.05
C PRO A 94 1.38 19.39 -3.11
N ALA A 95 0.18 19.14 -3.64
CA ALA A 95 -1.03 19.10 -2.83
C ALA A 95 -0.97 17.97 -1.78
N LEU A 96 -0.43 16.80 -2.16
CA LEU A 96 -0.22 15.70 -1.23
C LEU A 96 0.81 16.06 -0.13
N LEU A 97 1.91 16.71 -0.51
CA LEU A 97 2.94 17.17 0.42
C LEU A 97 2.45 18.28 1.35
N GLU A 98 1.45 19.06 0.96
CA GLU A 98 0.85 20.16 1.72
C GLU A 98 -0.36 19.75 2.57
N HIS A 99 -0.97 18.60 2.26
CA HIS A 99 -2.17 18.15 2.93
C HIS A 99 -1.97 17.99 4.46
N ALA A 100 -2.72 18.77 5.24
CA ALA A 100 -2.52 18.91 6.68
C ALA A 100 -2.60 17.57 7.43
N TRP A 101 -3.56 16.72 7.09
CA TRP A 101 -3.71 15.40 7.70
C TRP A 101 -2.54 14.45 7.36
N VAL A 102 -2.01 14.54 6.14
CA VAL A 102 -0.85 13.74 5.71
C VAL A 102 0.38 14.17 6.49
N ARG A 103 0.71 15.47 6.49
CA ARG A 103 1.82 16.04 7.29
C ARG A 103 1.74 15.67 8.77
N ALA A 104 0.53 15.69 9.32
CA ALA A 104 0.29 15.48 10.73
C ALA A 104 0.51 14.02 11.18
N HIS A 105 0.19 13.03 10.33
CA HIS A 105 0.05 11.64 10.76
C HIS A 105 0.88 10.62 9.97
N PHE A 106 1.46 10.99 8.83
CA PHE A 106 2.13 10.05 7.94
C PHE A 106 3.59 10.43 7.66
N GLN A 107 4.40 9.41 7.44
CA GLN A 107 5.59 9.42 6.60
C GLN A 107 5.16 9.16 5.15
N MET A 108 5.96 9.61 4.18
CA MET A 108 5.61 9.50 2.76
C MET A 108 6.81 9.04 1.94
N ILE A 109 6.57 8.12 1.00
CA ILE A 109 7.55 7.60 0.05
C ILE A 109 6.90 7.46 -1.34
N PRO A 110 7.52 7.98 -2.42
CA PRO A 110 8.58 8.98 -2.40
C PRO A 110 8.08 10.34 -1.92
N THR A 111 8.96 11.33 -1.79
CA THR A 111 8.59 12.73 -1.48
C THR A 111 8.88 13.73 -2.60
N THR A 112 9.30 13.23 -3.75
CA THR A 112 9.34 14.00 -4.99
C THR A 112 9.04 13.05 -6.15
N PRO A 113 8.35 13.51 -7.20
CA PRO A 113 8.14 12.70 -8.40
C PRO A 113 9.45 12.36 -9.12
N ASN A 114 10.57 13.03 -8.80
CA ASN A 114 11.89 12.72 -9.39
C ASN A 114 12.50 11.41 -8.86
N GLU A 115 11.91 10.83 -7.81
CA GLU A 115 12.26 9.49 -7.31
C GLU A 115 11.49 8.38 -8.05
N TRP A 116 10.54 8.71 -8.93
CA TRP A 116 9.95 7.73 -9.84
C TRP A 116 10.89 7.40 -11.00
N PRO A 117 10.64 6.33 -11.77
CA PRO A 117 11.49 6.03 -12.91
C PRO A 117 11.51 7.20 -13.91
N VAL A 118 12.65 7.38 -14.56
CA VAL A 118 12.88 8.50 -15.48
C VAL A 118 11.81 8.51 -16.58
N GLY A 119 11.19 9.66 -16.80
CA GLY A 119 10.12 9.84 -17.79
C GLY A 119 8.71 9.58 -17.29
N ALA A 120 8.52 9.17 -16.03
CA ALA A 120 7.19 8.94 -15.46
C ALA A 120 6.37 10.25 -15.36
N ALA A 121 5.16 10.25 -15.95
CA ALA A 121 4.18 11.34 -15.83
C ALA A 121 3.30 11.21 -14.57
N TYR A 122 3.22 10.00 -14.02
CA TYR A 122 2.53 9.65 -12.78
C TYR A 122 3.27 8.48 -12.13
N GLY A 123 2.95 8.19 -10.88
CA GLY A 123 3.54 7.03 -10.21
C GLY A 123 2.79 6.60 -8.96
N VAL A 124 3.47 5.82 -8.14
CA VAL A 124 2.94 5.29 -6.89
C VAL A 124 3.46 6.08 -5.70
N VAL A 125 2.61 6.23 -4.67
CA VAL A 125 2.97 6.83 -3.38
C VAL A 125 2.47 5.95 -2.25
N THR A 126 3.31 5.68 -1.27
CA THR A 126 2.94 5.01 -0.03
C THR A 126 3.02 5.99 1.13
N LEU A 127 1.89 6.18 1.82
CA LEU A 127 1.80 6.88 3.09
C LEU A 127 1.84 5.86 4.22
N VAL A 128 2.75 6.03 5.18
CA VAL A 128 2.90 5.13 6.32
C VAL A 128 2.57 5.91 7.59
N ALA A 129 1.60 5.43 8.38
CA ALA A 129 1.27 6.10 9.63
C ALA A 129 2.50 6.18 10.54
N ARG A 130 2.72 7.31 11.20
CA ARG A 130 3.87 7.53 12.11
C ARG A 130 3.91 6.59 13.33
N SER A 131 2.87 5.78 13.53
CA SER A 131 2.83 4.72 14.53
C SER A 131 3.42 3.39 14.04
N LEU A 132 3.84 3.32 12.78
CA LEU A 132 4.57 2.19 12.20
C LEU A 132 6.04 2.58 12.04
N TRP A 133 6.92 1.61 12.26
CA TRP A 133 8.35 1.82 12.14
C TRP A 133 8.83 1.34 10.78
N VAL A 134 9.27 2.26 9.92
CA VAL A 134 9.82 1.92 8.61
C VAL A 134 11.30 1.59 8.78
N HIS A 135 11.67 0.36 8.48
CA HIS A 135 13.05 -0.12 8.49
C HIS A 135 13.83 0.37 7.26
N GLN A 136 13.25 0.23 6.08
CA GLN A 136 13.82 0.72 4.82
C GLN A 136 12.73 0.87 3.75
N ALA A 137 13.06 1.56 2.66
CA ALA A 137 12.22 1.63 1.47
C ALA A 137 13.07 1.57 0.21
N GLN A 138 12.54 0.90 -0.82
CA GLN A 138 13.20 0.75 -2.12
C GLN A 138 12.17 0.61 -3.24
N SER A 139 12.51 0.94 -4.48
CA SER A 139 11.68 0.64 -5.64
C SER A 139 12.38 -0.30 -6.60
N LEU A 140 11.62 -1.19 -7.24
CA LEU A 140 12.03 -1.94 -8.43
C LEU A 140 11.45 -1.26 -9.67
N VAL A 141 12.31 -0.80 -10.57
CA VAL A 141 11.90 -0.31 -11.89
C VAL A 141 11.72 -1.49 -12.83
N PHE A 142 10.58 -1.58 -13.51
CA PHE A 142 10.33 -2.67 -14.44
C PHE A 142 10.94 -2.37 -15.81
N GLY A 143 12.09 -2.96 -16.11
CA GLY A 143 12.79 -2.75 -17.40
C GLY A 143 12.00 -3.18 -18.64
N THR A 144 10.99 -4.05 -18.49
CA THR A 144 10.08 -4.46 -19.57
C THR A 144 8.89 -3.53 -19.77
N SER A 145 8.74 -2.50 -18.94
CA SER A 145 7.58 -1.63 -18.97
C SER A 145 7.67 -0.58 -20.08
N CYS A 146 6.62 -0.45 -20.87
CA CYS A 146 6.47 0.66 -21.83
C CYS A 146 5.69 1.84 -21.23
N MET A 147 5.04 1.65 -20.09
CA MET A 147 4.32 2.68 -19.33
C MET A 147 5.06 3.16 -18.08
N VAL A 148 6.37 2.90 -18.00
CA VAL A 148 7.28 3.43 -16.97
C VAL A 148 6.87 2.97 -15.55
N ARG A 149 6.49 1.70 -15.42
CA ARG A 149 5.98 1.11 -14.18
C ARG A 149 7.08 0.69 -13.20
N SER A 150 6.74 0.67 -11.92
CA SER A 150 7.60 0.22 -10.83
C SER A 150 6.79 -0.39 -9.68
N ALA A 151 7.47 -1.12 -8.80
CA ALA A 151 6.96 -1.50 -7.49
C ALA A 151 7.74 -0.76 -6.41
N LEU A 152 7.04 -0.08 -5.50
CA LEU A 152 7.61 0.60 -4.33
C LEU A 152 7.42 -0.27 -3.09
N PHE A 153 8.53 -0.65 -2.46
CA PHE A 153 8.59 -1.48 -1.25
C PHE A 153 8.88 -0.63 -0.02
N VAL A 154 8.20 -0.94 1.07
CA VAL A 154 8.40 -0.37 2.40
C VAL A 154 8.46 -1.51 3.40
N ASP A 155 9.58 -1.64 4.09
CA ASP A 155 9.80 -2.66 5.11
C ASP A 155 9.40 -2.10 6.47
N ILE A 156 8.52 -2.80 7.18
CA ILE A 156 7.91 -2.35 8.44
C ILE A 156 8.27 -3.35 9.54
N ARG A 157 8.80 -2.87 10.67
CA ARG A 157 9.00 -3.70 11.86
C ARG A 157 7.68 -3.95 12.56
N MET A 158 7.40 -5.22 12.82
CA MET A 158 6.16 -5.72 13.42
C MET A 158 6.49 -6.67 14.56
N ASN A 159 5.67 -6.67 15.62
CA ASN A 159 5.76 -7.74 16.63
C ASN A 159 4.92 -8.94 16.21
N ILE A 160 5.41 -10.14 16.48
CA ILE A 160 4.57 -11.33 16.48
C ILE A 160 3.56 -11.22 17.63
N GLU A 161 2.28 -11.39 17.33
CA GLU A 161 1.25 -11.46 18.38
C GLU A 161 1.50 -12.70 19.25
N SER A 162 2.04 -12.49 20.46
CA SER A 162 2.19 -13.54 21.47
C SER A 162 0.91 -14.39 21.53
N LEU A 163 1.02 -15.70 21.26
CA LEU A 163 -0.10 -16.63 21.28
C LEU A 163 -0.98 -16.41 22.52
N ARG A 164 -2.25 -16.07 22.29
CA ARG A 164 -3.27 -16.05 23.34
C ARG A 164 -4.08 -17.33 23.25
N VAL A 165 -3.99 -18.20 24.26
CA VAL A 165 -4.88 -19.34 24.39
C VAL A 165 -5.98 -18.95 25.37
N ASN A 166 -7.24 -19.01 24.92
CA ASN A 166 -8.42 -18.60 25.72
C ASN A 166 -8.39 -17.15 26.24
N GLY A 167 -7.77 -16.23 25.49
CA GLY A 167 -7.68 -14.81 25.88
C GLY A 167 -6.58 -14.48 26.89
N ASP A 168 -6.01 -15.51 27.54
CA ASP A 168 -4.84 -15.39 28.40
C ASP A 168 -3.55 -15.50 27.57
N ARG A 169 -2.58 -14.65 27.87
CA ARG A 169 -1.22 -14.82 27.34
C ARG A 169 -0.69 -16.15 27.86
N VAL A 170 -0.19 -17.01 26.97
CA VAL A 170 0.54 -18.21 27.37
C VAL A 170 1.80 -17.75 28.11
N GLN A 171 1.75 -17.72 29.44
CA GLN A 171 2.93 -17.51 30.27
C GLN A 171 3.74 -18.79 30.24
N THR A 172 4.77 -18.84 29.39
CA THR A 172 5.86 -19.80 29.57
C THR A 172 6.64 -19.35 30.81
N SER A 173 6.70 -20.19 31.84
CA SER A 173 7.41 -19.93 33.09
C SER A 173 8.88 -19.56 32.85
N GLY A 174 9.24 -18.31 33.15
CA GLY A 174 10.54 -17.70 32.87
C GLY A 174 10.35 -16.23 32.51
N ALA A 175 11.38 -15.38 32.60
CA ALA A 175 11.29 -13.96 32.24
C ALA A 175 10.52 -13.76 30.92
N GLU A 176 9.70 -12.70 30.80
CA GLU A 176 8.95 -12.45 29.55
C GLU A 176 9.94 -12.53 28.38
N PRO A 177 9.73 -13.43 27.40
CA PRO A 177 10.61 -13.52 26.25
C PRO A 177 10.61 -12.15 25.56
N ASP A 178 11.79 -11.72 25.09
CA ASP A 178 11.89 -10.48 24.32
C ASP A 178 10.90 -10.54 23.15
N PRO A 179 10.20 -9.43 22.82
CA PRO A 179 9.25 -9.42 21.72
C PRO A 179 9.96 -9.84 20.43
N GLU A 180 9.48 -10.90 19.80
CA GLU A 180 9.99 -11.32 18.49
C GLU A 180 9.52 -10.30 17.44
N VAL A 181 10.50 -9.64 16.81
CA VAL A 181 10.27 -8.61 15.79
C VAL A 181 10.56 -9.21 14.42
N VAL A 182 9.59 -9.08 13.51
CA VAL A 182 9.73 -9.46 12.11
C VAL A 182 9.65 -8.25 11.19
N ILE A 183 10.12 -8.43 9.96
CA ILE A 183 9.99 -7.47 8.87
C ILE A 183 8.85 -7.89 7.95
N LEU A 184 7.82 -7.05 7.90
CA LEU A 184 6.77 -7.13 6.89
C LEU A 184 7.13 -6.17 5.74
N ARG A 185 7.34 -6.70 4.53
CA ARG A 185 7.56 -5.90 3.31
C ARG A 185 6.24 -5.63 2.62
N LEU A 186 5.89 -4.36 2.54
CA LEU A 186 4.70 -3.86 1.86
C LEU A 186 5.08 -3.26 0.50
N ALA A 187 4.53 -3.78 -0.58
CA ALA A 187 4.75 -3.30 -1.94
C ALA A 187 3.50 -2.57 -2.49
N ASN A 188 3.72 -1.43 -3.11
CA ASN A 188 2.73 -0.66 -3.87
C ASN A 188 3.12 -0.70 -5.35
N THR A 189 2.24 -1.21 -6.22
CA THR A 189 2.52 -1.30 -7.65
C THR A 189 1.33 -0.90 -8.50
N HIS A 190 1.62 -0.51 -9.74
CA HIS A 190 0.63 -0.37 -10.79
C HIS A 190 1.16 -1.11 -12.03
N LEU A 191 0.71 -2.34 -12.23
CA LEU A 191 1.21 -3.22 -13.31
C LEU A 191 0.76 -2.73 -14.68
N GLU A 192 1.47 -3.16 -15.73
CA GLU A 192 1.24 -2.73 -17.12
C GLU A 192 -0.25 -2.75 -17.51
N SER A 193 -0.76 -1.61 -17.98
CA SER A 193 -2.16 -1.48 -18.38
C SER A 193 -2.41 -2.06 -19.77
N LEU A 194 -3.69 -2.05 -20.15
CA LEU A 194 -4.21 -2.51 -21.44
C LEU A 194 -3.99 -4.02 -21.70
N PRO A 195 -4.76 -4.63 -22.62
CA PRO A 195 -4.58 -6.03 -22.97
C PRO A 195 -3.17 -6.37 -23.47
N GLY A 196 -2.53 -5.46 -24.21
CA GLY A 196 -1.16 -5.63 -24.72
C GLY A 196 -0.09 -5.75 -23.62
N GLY A 197 -0.38 -5.28 -22.40
CA GLY A 197 0.53 -5.37 -21.25
C GLY A 197 0.59 -6.75 -20.58
N ALA A 198 -0.22 -7.73 -21.01
CA ALA A 198 -0.37 -9.02 -20.30
C ALA A 198 0.96 -9.76 -20.05
N ALA A 199 1.82 -9.85 -21.07
CA ALA A 199 3.14 -10.49 -20.91
C ALA A 199 4.04 -9.73 -19.93
N ALA A 200 3.99 -8.40 -19.93
CA ALA A 200 4.76 -7.59 -19.00
C ALA A 200 4.27 -7.77 -17.56
N ARG A 201 2.94 -7.80 -17.32
CA ARG A 201 2.37 -8.05 -15.99
C ARG A 201 2.88 -9.33 -15.34
N VAL A 202 3.07 -10.40 -16.12
CA VAL A 202 3.64 -11.66 -15.64
C VAL A 202 5.04 -11.44 -15.06
N VAL A 203 5.93 -10.82 -15.82
CA VAL A 203 7.31 -10.57 -15.41
C VAL A 203 7.37 -9.61 -14.22
N GLN A 204 6.55 -8.57 -14.24
CA GLN A 204 6.48 -7.55 -13.19
C GLN A 204 6.02 -8.12 -11.85
N LEU A 205 4.92 -8.89 -11.84
CA LEU A 205 4.43 -9.49 -10.60
C LEU A 205 5.40 -10.55 -10.08
N ASN A 206 6.00 -11.36 -10.95
CA ASN A 206 7.01 -12.35 -10.54
C ASN A 206 8.24 -11.70 -9.90
N ALA A 207 8.76 -10.63 -10.50
CA ALA A 207 9.89 -9.90 -9.94
C ALA A 207 9.54 -9.23 -8.60
N THR A 208 8.32 -8.69 -8.50
CA THR A 208 7.80 -8.15 -7.24
C THR A 208 7.71 -9.23 -6.17
N ALA A 209 7.14 -10.40 -6.50
CA ALA A 209 6.99 -11.53 -5.60
C ALA A 209 8.33 -12.09 -5.13
N ALA A 210 9.36 -12.09 -5.98
CA ALA A 210 10.71 -12.48 -5.59
C ALA A 210 11.24 -11.59 -4.46
N LEU A 211 11.14 -10.27 -4.59
CA LEU A 211 11.56 -9.32 -3.56
C LEU A 211 10.70 -9.39 -2.30
N LEU A 212 9.42 -9.72 -2.39
CA LEU A 212 8.57 -9.93 -1.21
C LEU A 212 9.06 -11.09 -0.32
N ARG A 213 9.70 -12.11 -0.90
CA ARG A 213 10.18 -13.32 -0.20
C ARG A 213 11.59 -13.18 0.40
N GLU A 214 12.22 -12.02 0.26
CA GLU A 214 13.54 -11.75 0.87
C GLU A 214 13.46 -11.32 2.33
N VAL A 215 12.25 -11.21 2.89
CA VAL A 215 11.98 -10.86 4.29
C VAL A 215 11.00 -11.87 4.90
N ASP A 216 10.67 -11.73 6.19
CA ASP A 216 9.85 -12.67 6.94
C ASP A 216 8.44 -12.86 6.35
N CYS A 217 7.81 -11.76 5.92
CA CYS A 217 6.53 -11.82 5.21
C CYS A 217 6.32 -10.63 4.28
N GLY A 218 5.57 -10.83 3.19
CA GLY A 218 5.39 -9.84 2.15
C GLY A 218 3.94 -9.68 1.69
N VAL A 219 3.54 -8.42 1.43
CA VAL A 219 2.23 -8.05 0.90
C VAL A 219 2.43 -7.09 -0.27
N VAL A 220 1.80 -7.34 -1.41
CA VAL A 220 1.72 -6.38 -2.53
C VAL A 220 0.28 -5.96 -2.78
N CYS A 221 0.08 -4.66 -2.92
CA CYS A 221 -1.20 -4.06 -3.19
C CYS A 221 -1.11 -3.13 -4.40
N GLY A 222 -2.26 -2.90 -5.02
CA GLY A 222 -2.42 -1.86 -6.02
C GLY A 222 -3.24 -2.33 -7.19
N ASP A 223 -3.11 -1.58 -8.27
CA ASP A 223 -3.76 -1.87 -9.53
C ASP A 223 -2.92 -2.90 -10.30
N MET A 224 -3.39 -4.14 -10.30
CA MET A 224 -2.73 -5.23 -10.99
C MET A 224 -3.08 -5.26 -12.48
N ASN A 225 -3.99 -4.39 -12.95
CA ASN A 225 -4.55 -4.42 -14.30
C ASN A 225 -4.95 -5.84 -14.71
N ALA A 226 -5.66 -6.55 -13.82
CA ALA A 226 -6.13 -7.90 -14.10
C ALA A 226 -7.32 -7.89 -15.09
N ILE A 227 -7.00 -7.61 -16.35
CA ILE A 227 -7.93 -7.29 -17.44
C ILE A 227 -8.41 -8.56 -18.13
N GLY A 228 -7.50 -9.50 -18.40
CA GLY A 228 -7.77 -10.70 -19.19
C GLY A 228 -7.84 -11.96 -18.35
N TYR A 229 -8.30 -13.06 -18.95
CA TYR A 229 -8.33 -14.38 -18.32
C TYR A 229 -6.95 -14.83 -17.81
N SER A 230 -5.88 -14.47 -18.51
CA SER A 230 -4.50 -14.76 -18.09
C SER A 230 -4.12 -14.12 -16.75
N ASP A 231 -4.79 -13.03 -16.36
CA ASP A 231 -4.47 -12.28 -15.14
C ASP A 231 -5.21 -12.78 -13.89
N ILE A 232 -6.26 -13.60 -14.07
CA ILE A 232 -7.07 -14.12 -12.96
C ILE A 232 -6.17 -14.90 -11.99
N ASN A 233 -5.42 -15.87 -12.52
CA ASN A 233 -4.53 -16.74 -11.76
C ASN A 233 -3.07 -16.27 -11.75
N LEU A 234 -2.76 -15.06 -12.22
CA LEU A 234 -1.40 -14.57 -12.29
C LEU A 234 -0.69 -14.59 -10.92
N HIS A 235 -1.41 -14.26 -9.85
CA HIS A 235 -0.92 -14.33 -8.48
C HIS A 235 -0.47 -15.75 -8.07
N VAL A 236 -1.18 -16.79 -8.53
CA VAL A 236 -0.82 -18.20 -8.26
C VAL A 236 0.51 -18.55 -8.91
N TYR A 237 0.70 -18.17 -10.18
CA TYR A 237 1.96 -18.39 -10.89
C TYR A 237 3.13 -17.61 -10.27
N ALA A 238 2.86 -16.46 -9.65
CA ALA A 238 3.84 -15.69 -8.88
C ALA A 238 4.12 -16.27 -7.47
N GLY A 239 3.42 -17.34 -7.08
CA GLY A 239 3.53 -17.95 -5.75
C GLY A 239 2.98 -17.07 -4.63
N LEU A 240 1.92 -16.30 -4.93
CA LEU A 240 1.23 -15.42 -3.99
C LEU A 240 -0.20 -15.91 -3.73
N LYS A 241 -0.72 -15.65 -2.54
CA LYS A 241 -2.14 -15.80 -2.19
C LYS A 241 -2.88 -14.49 -2.44
N ASP A 242 -4.16 -14.58 -2.79
CA ASP A 242 -5.06 -13.42 -2.92
C ASP A 242 -5.86 -13.23 -1.62
N ALA A 243 -5.94 -11.99 -1.13
CA ALA A 243 -6.77 -11.66 0.03
C ALA A 243 -8.28 -11.69 -0.30
N TRP A 244 -8.65 -11.73 -1.58
CA TRP A 244 -10.00 -12.04 -2.03
C TRP A 244 -10.28 -13.54 -1.91
N LYS A 245 -11.08 -13.93 -0.92
CA LYS A 245 -11.37 -15.35 -0.60
C LYS A 245 -12.63 -15.90 -1.29
N ARG A 246 -13.35 -15.08 -2.05
CA ARG A 246 -14.61 -15.47 -2.72
C ARG A 246 -14.37 -15.81 -4.18
N ALA A 247 -15.38 -16.37 -4.84
CA ALA A 247 -15.36 -16.55 -6.29
C ALA A 247 -15.21 -15.19 -7.02
N GLU A 248 -14.65 -15.22 -8.22
CA GLU A 248 -14.61 -14.06 -9.10
C GLU A 248 -16.04 -13.59 -9.46
N GLY A 249 -16.22 -12.28 -9.58
CA GLY A 249 -17.49 -11.71 -9.99
C GLY A 249 -17.73 -10.29 -9.47
N PRO A 250 -18.94 -9.74 -9.69
CA PRO A 250 -19.26 -8.34 -9.42
C PRO A 250 -19.02 -7.87 -7.98
N ALA A 251 -19.06 -8.79 -7.01
CA ALA A 251 -18.76 -8.50 -5.62
C ALA A 251 -17.29 -8.11 -5.39
N GLY A 252 -16.38 -8.64 -6.21
CA GLY A 252 -14.94 -8.36 -6.16
C GLY A 252 -14.48 -7.28 -7.14
N TYR A 253 -15.31 -6.91 -8.13
CA TYR A 253 -14.93 -5.90 -9.11
C TYR A 253 -14.63 -4.55 -8.47
N THR A 254 -13.57 -3.92 -8.94
CA THR A 254 -13.03 -2.65 -8.46
C THR A 254 -13.08 -1.56 -9.53
N TRP A 255 -13.39 -1.90 -10.78
CA TRP A 255 -13.34 -0.94 -11.89
C TRP A 255 -14.49 -1.09 -12.89
N GLY A 256 -14.80 0.02 -13.57
CA GLY A 256 -15.75 0.09 -14.70
C GLY A 256 -17.17 0.52 -14.32
N TYR A 257 -17.40 0.98 -13.09
CA TYR A 257 -18.72 1.40 -12.60
C TYR A 257 -18.88 2.92 -12.38
N GLN A 258 -17.80 3.67 -12.19
CA GLN A 258 -17.89 5.08 -11.76
C GLN A 258 -16.87 6.03 -12.43
N PRO A 259 -17.04 6.39 -13.72
CA PRO A 259 -18.24 6.17 -14.51
C PRO A 259 -18.26 4.79 -15.18
N VAL A 260 -19.44 4.38 -15.62
CA VAL A 260 -19.55 3.28 -16.59
C VAL A 260 -18.84 3.71 -17.88
N CYS A 261 -18.08 2.80 -18.47
CA CYS A 261 -17.38 3.04 -19.73
C CYS A 261 -17.63 1.89 -20.72
N GLN A 262 -17.05 1.99 -21.91
CA GLN A 262 -17.20 1.01 -23.00
C GLN A 262 -16.45 -0.31 -22.75
N PHE A 263 -15.56 -0.36 -21.76
CA PHE A 263 -14.75 -1.53 -21.47
C PHE A 263 -15.45 -2.43 -20.42
N PRO A 264 -15.18 -3.75 -20.42
CA PRO A 264 -15.74 -4.64 -19.42
C PRO A 264 -15.35 -4.26 -17.99
N VAL A 265 -16.30 -4.38 -17.06
CA VAL A 265 -16.05 -4.26 -15.62
C VAL A 265 -15.12 -5.38 -15.14
N GLY A 266 -14.33 -5.12 -14.10
CA GLY A 266 -13.35 -6.10 -13.63
C GLY A 266 -12.80 -5.83 -12.23
N ARG A 267 -12.06 -6.82 -11.73
CA ARG A 267 -11.29 -6.73 -10.47
C ARG A 267 -9.83 -6.45 -10.79
N LEU A 268 -9.54 -5.19 -11.13
CA LEU A 268 -8.18 -4.78 -11.51
C LEU A 268 -7.27 -4.67 -10.30
N ASP A 269 -7.80 -4.14 -9.20
CA ASP A 269 -7.06 -3.92 -7.97
C ASP A 269 -7.06 -5.19 -7.10
N LYS A 270 -5.89 -5.53 -6.55
CA LYS A 270 -5.73 -6.70 -5.68
C LYS A 270 -4.84 -6.39 -4.48
N ILE A 271 -4.99 -7.21 -3.44
CA ILE A 271 -4.04 -7.32 -2.33
C ILE A 271 -3.61 -8.78 -2.29
N LEU A 272 -2.34 -9.01 -2.58
CA LEU A 272 -1.72 -10.32 -2.68
C LEU A 272 -0.63 -10.44 -1.61
N TYR A 273 -0.33 -11.65 -1.16
CA TYR A 273 0.64 -11.85 -0.09
C TYR A 273 1.41 -13.15 -0.24
N THR A 274 2.61 -13.18 0.31
CA THR A 274 3.43 -14.40 0.39
C THR A 274 2.74 -15.41 1.31
N PRO A 275 2.60 -16.67 0.91
CA PRO A 275 2.24 -17.73 1.86
C PRO A 275 3.23 -17.72 3.04
N SER A 276 2.73 -17.50 4.24
CA SER A 276 3.50 -17.57 5.49
C SER A 276 2.59 -18.03 6.61
N ASP A 277 3.15 -18.73 7.59
CA ASP A 277 2.48 -19.07 8.85
C ASP A 277 2.49 -17.89 9.83
N THR A 278 3.33 -16.88 9.58
CA THR A 278 3.46 -15.67 10.41
C THR A 278 2.59 -14.50 9.96
N LEU A 279 1.85 -14.63 8.86
CA LEU A 279 1.06 -13.54 8.28
C LEU A 279 -0.39 -13.93 8.04
N GLU A 280 -1.29 -13.23 8.71
CA GLU A 280 -2.71 -13.27 8.43
C GLU A 280 -3.15 -12.00 7.68
N VAL A 281 -3.98 -12.21 6.65
CA VAL A 281 -4.64 -11.13 5.91
C VAL A 281 -6.15 -11.31 6.02
N GLU A 282 -6.81 -10.30 6.60
CA GLU A 282 -8.26 -10.27 6.72
C GLU A 282 -8.94 -10.15 5.35
N GLU A 283 -10.23 -10.51 5.30
CA GLU A 283 -11.00 -10.42 4.06
C GLU A 283 -11.11 -8.97 3.57
N LEU A 284 -10.90 -8.78 2.27
CA LEU A 284 -10.94 -7.48 1.62
C LEU A 284 -12.31 -6.81 1.69
N LYS A 285 -12.29 -5.49 1.85
CA LYS A 285 -13.48 -4.62 1.75
C LYS A 285 -13.26 -3.58 0.68
N ARG A 286 -14.21 -3.45 -0.24
CA ARG A 286 -14.25 -2.32 -1.18
C ARG A 286 -14.59 -1.03 -0.44
N VAL A 287 -14.00 0.06 -0.90
CA VAL A 287 -14.23 1.39 -0.36
C VAL A 287 -14.38 2.40 -1.49
N GLY A 288 -15.06 3.52 -1.22
CA GLY A 288 -15.20 4.58 -2.23
C GLY A 288 -16.22 4.32 -3.32
N VAL A 289 -17.04 3.27 -3.18
CA VAL A 289 -18.15 2.99 -4.10
C VAL A 289 -19.13 4.16 -4.04
N GLY A 290 -19.38 4.79 -5.19
CA GLY A 290 -20.24 5.95 -5.31
C GLY A 290 -19.59 7.26 -4.84
N LEU A 291 -18.28 7.28 -4.54
CA LEU A 291 -17.64 8.48 -3.96
C LEU A 291 -17.44 9.57 -5.02
N LYS A 292 -18.00 10.74 -4.73
CA LYS A 292 -17.85 11.95 -5.54
C LYS A 292 -17.25 13.10 -4.74
N THR A 293 -16.60 14.02 -5.44
CA THR A 293 -16.21 15.32 -4.91
C THR A 293 -17.46 16.16 -4.60
N PRO A 294 -17.35 17.23 -3.78
CA PRO A 294 -18.46 18.14 -3.53
C PRO A 294 -19.09 18.72 -4.80
N GLU A 295 -18.29 18.91 -5.84
CA GLU A 295 -18.63 19.45 -7.15
C GLU A 295 -19.25 18.38 -8.09
N GLY A 296 -19.32 17.12 -7.64
CA GLY A 296 -20.03 16.03 -8.32
C GLY A 296 -19.17 15.17 -9.25
N TYR A 297 -17.88 15.42 -9.34
CA TYR A 297 -16.93 14.57 -10.07
C TYR A 297 -16.72 13.25 -9.33
N TRP A 298 -16.49 12.16 -10.06
CA TRP A 298 -16.06 10.91 -9.42
C TRP A 298 -14.70 11.12 -8.75
N ALA A 299 -14.53 10.60 -7.53
CA ALA A 299 -13.26 10.73 -6.83
C ALA A 299 -12.16 9.88 -7.49
N SER A 300 -12.53 8.76 -8.10
CA SER A 300 -11.72 7.89 -8.95
C SER A 300 -12.66 6.99 -9.75
N ASP A 301 -12.23 6.50 -10.91
CA ASP A 301 -12.89 5.43 -11.66
C ASP A 301 -12.72 4.03 -11.06
N HIS A 302 -11.81 3.91 -10.10
CA HIS A 302 -11.63 2.73 -9.26
C HIS A 302 -12.36 2.85 -7.93
N PHE A 303 -12.85 1.73 -7.42
CA PHE A 303 -13.08 1.53 -6.00
C PHE A 303 -11.74 1.22 -5.32
N GLY A 304 -11.51 1.79 -4.14
CA GLY A 304 -10.37 1.40 -3.32
C GLY A 304 -10.61 0.06 -2.63
N LEU A 305 -9.53 -0.52 -2.10
CA LEU A 305 -9.57 -1.71 -1.25
C LEU A 305 -9.04 -1.39 0.15
N ARG A 306 -9.59 -2.09 1.15
CA ARG A 306 -9.14 -2.05 2.53
C ARG A 306 -9.03 -3.47 3.10
N THR A 307 -7.97 -3.72 3.87
CA THR A 307 -7.84 -4.91 4.73
C THR A 307 -7.07 -4.59 6.01
N VAL A 308 -6.94 -5.57 6.89
CA VAL A 308 -6.04 -5.61 8.05
C VAL A 308 -5.04 -6.74 7.81
N VAL A 309 -3.77 -6.47 8.09
CA VAL A 309 -2.75 -7.51 8.18
C VAL A 309 -2.33 -7.69 9.62
N ARG A 310 -2.04 -8.93 10.02
CA ARG A 310 -1.61 -9.32 11.36
C ARG A 310 -0.40 -10.24 11.25
N VAL A 311 0.57 -10.02 12.13
CA VAL A 311 1.67 -10.95 12.35
C VAL A 311 1.32 -11.80 13.56
N VAL A 312 1.28 -13.12 13.37
CA VAL A 312 0.85 -14.13 14.35
C VAL A 312 1.92 -15.17 14.61
#